data_AF-A0A0Q7YPL0-F1
#
_entry.id   AF-A0A0Q7YPL0-F1
#
_cell.length_a   1.000
_cell.length_b   1.000
_cell.length_c   1.000
_cell.angle_alpha   90.00
_cell.angle_beta   90.00
_cell.angle_gamma   90.00
#
_symmetry.space_group_name_H-M   'P 1'
#
loop_
_entity.id
_entity.type
_entity.pdbx_description
1 polymer ?
#
loop_
_entity_poly.entity_id
_entity_poly.type
_entity_poly.pdbx_seq_one_letter_code
_entity_poly.pdbx_strand_id
1 'polypeptide(L)'
;MTFSATLVVQMVSILTNSSAIAALQTLRSLTSHLDDTQQNISSGLRIGEASDNAAYWSIATTMRSDNKSLSAVHDALGLSAAIIDTAYAGLNSVIDILGEFSAKLVASKQDGVDKGKVQKELDQLKQAVTGIANSASFNGQNWLKTDLSDIFDPDVTRTSLVASTTRNGAGDFATQMLDFSLADVSLFNSTGGGLLQRDPRDVNTIGGIRGFSLSPSSDATPYIQESGEDGWMRPAYANPTGAMVEFSFPEGSSLDFNAPGAEIKFDLILDKEASNPWNETGPEGSLQELPGPYFDGFKQLGVTITKADVDAYDPSLGGIVTTNDKFAEILDRKLEPLGASAYGDYDRGIPPDYLRTEHNPILMTIASKEEHGTGSYVEIANLTATNIGTGGLVEKYRYGQRGSGTVLGFESFQLGKVGDTEEGVRVDFKFSINGQPATSHSFDRAYVNTLLNRDDGRVETAGDMVTLLKSLLDADWKLVIEAASPSQIIIKSDPNFDRETGYGSSLAFSNIRVNIEPIPSLNFLSIDVAEHPESVDAYITYMNTATQRIIDGTSSLGALRSRVDRQTDFVQSLMDANTSGIGTLVDADMNHESTRLKALQVQQQLGIQALQIANSQQQSILQLFN
;
A
#
# COMPACT_ATOMS: atom_id res chain seq x y z
N MET A 1 -15.83 -88.29 86.90
CA MET A 1 -17.10 -87.52 86.93
C MET A 1 -17.28 -86.90 85.56
N THR A 2 -18.48 -87.10 85.01
CA THR A 2 -18.93 -86.96 83.63
C THR A 2 -18.96 -85.51 83.12
N PHE A 3 -18.41 -85.26 81.93
CA PHE A 3 -18.73 -84.08 81.11
C PHE A 3 -19.75 -84.49 80.03
N SER A 4 -20.88 -83.78 80.03
CA SER A 4 -22.06 -83.98 79.21
C SER A 4 -21.86 -83.41 77.80
N ALA A 5 -21.94 -84.27 76.79
CA ALA A 5 -22.09 -83.86 75.40
C ALA A 5 -23.59 -83.63 75.12
N THR A 6 -24.03 -82.37 75.16
CA THR A 6 -25.35 -81.98 74.68
C THR A 6 -25.30 -81.94 73.16
N LEU A 7 -25.74 -83.02 72.52
CA LEU A 7 -25.99 -83.10 71.10
C LEU A 7 -27.20 -82.21 70.78
N VAL A 8 -26.97 -81.01 70.26
CA VAL A 8 -28.04 -80.18 69.70
C VAL A 8 -28.47 -80.83 68.39
N VAL A 9 -29.58 -81.57 68.43
CA VAL A 9 -30.32 -81.99 67.24
C VAL A 9 -30.92 -80.72 66.63
N GLN A 10 -30.33 -80.19 65.56
CA GLN A 10 -31.05 -79.27 64.69
C GLN A 10 -32.23 -80.03 64.08
N MET A 11 -33.47 -79.65 64.43
CA MET A 11 -34.66 -80.15 63.75
C MET A 11 -34.60 -79.75 62.27
N VAL A 12 -34.48 -80.74 61.38
CA VAL A 12 -34.66 -80.58 59.94
C VAL A 12 -36.17 -80.54 59.67
N SER A 13 -36.68 -79.41 59.16
CA SER A 13 -38.10 -79.29 58.75
C SER A 13 -38.33 -80.02 57.42
N ILE A 14 -39.35 -80.89 57.37
CA ILE A 14 -39.74 -81.64 56.15
C ILE A 14 -40.57 -80.76 55.19
N LEU A 15 -41.28 -79.75 55.72
CA LEU A 15 -42.17 -78.87 54.95
C LEU A 15 -41.45 -77.71 54.26
N THR A 16 -40.24 -77.36 54.70
CA THR A 16 -39.46 -76.25 54.14
C THR A 16 -38.04 -76.74 53.87
N ASN A 17 -37.74 -77.05 52.61
CA ASN A 17 -36.40 -77.49 52.20
C ASN A 17 -35.46 -76.29 52.12
N SER A 18 -34.81 -75.96 53.24
CA SER A 18 -33.88 -74.83 53.34
C SER A 18 -32.67 -74.96 52.41
N SER A 19 -32.19 -76.18 52.12
CA SER A 19 -31.06 -76.40 51.20
C SER A 19 -31.46 -76.21 49.74
N ALA A 20 -32.67 -76.63 49.35
CA ALA A 20 -33.21 -76.37 48.01
C ALA A 20 -33.58 -74.89 47.81
N ILE A 21 -34.09 -74.20 48.84
CA ILE A 21 -34.36 -72.75 48.77
C ILE A 21 -33.05 -71.97 48.60
N ALA A 22 -32.01 -72.32 49.36
CA ALA A 22 -30.68 -71.72 49.21
C ALA A 22 -30.08 -72.00 47.81
N ALA A 23 -30.18 -73.23 47.32
CA ALA A 23 -29.73 -73.59 45.97
C ALA A 23 -30.53 -72.85 44.88
N LEU A 24 -31.83 -72.66 45.06
CA LEU A 24 -32.69 -71.92 44.13
C LEU A 24 -32.38 -70.41 44.13
N GLN A 25 -32.10 -69.82 45.29
CA GLN A 25 -31.64 -68.42 45.38
C GLN A 25 -30.31 -68.23 44.64
N THR A 26 -29.37 -69.15 44.83
CA THR A 26 -28.11 -69.17 44.07
C THR A 26 -28.35 -69.33 42.57
N LEU A 27 -29.24 -70.24 42.15
CA LEU A 27 -29.56 -70.44 40.74
C LEU A 27 -30.19 -69.21 40.11
N ARG A 28 -31.12 -68.54 40.81
CA ARG A 28 -31.70 -67.26 40.36
C ARG A 28 -30.64 -66.16 40.21
N SER A 29 -29.70 -66.08 41.15
CA SER A 29 -28.56 -65.16 41.05
C SER A 29 -27.64 -65.50 39.87
N LEU A 30 -27.35 -66.78 39.63
CA LEU A 30 -26.54 -67.22 38.49
C LEU A 30 -27.23 -66.95 37.15
N THR A 31 -28.55 -67.16 37.06
CA THR A 31 -29.33 -66.82 35.86
C THR A 31 -29.32 -65.31 35.60
N SER A 32 -29.50 -64.48 36.64
CA SER A 32 -29.37 -63.03 36.50
C SER A 32 -27.98 -62.62 35.99
N HIS A 33 -26.90 -63.14 36.57
CA HIS A 33 -25.55 -62.82 36.08
C HIS A 33 -25.27 -63.32 34.66
N LEU A 34 -25.87 -64.44 34.26
CA LEU A 34 -25.75 -64.99 32.91
C LEU A 34 -26.47 -64.08 31.91
N ASP A 35 -27.69 -63.64 32.23
CA ASP A 35 -28.45 -62.68 31.43
C ASP A 35 -27.67 -61.35 31.28
N ASP A 36 -27.09 -60.82 32.37
CA ASP A 36 -26.28 -59.59 32.35
C ASP A 36 -25.04 -59.76 31.44
N THR A 37 -24.31 -60.87 31.58
CA THR A 37 -23.12 -61.16 30.77
C THR A 37 -23.49 -61.32 29.29
N GLN A 38 -24.65 -61.94 29.01
CA GLN A 38 -25.15 -62.12 27.66
C GLN A 38 -25.58 -60.78 27.04
N GLN A 39 -26.17 -59.87 27.82
CA GLN A 39 -26.49 -58.52 27.38
C GLN A 39 -25.23 -57.70 27.10
N ASN A 40 -24.20 -57.78 27.94
CA ASN A 40 -22.91 -57.11 27.71
C ASN A 40 -22.22 -57.62 26.44
N ILE A 41 -22.24 -58.94 26.19
CA ILE A 41 -21.71 -59.55 24.96
C ILE A 41 -22.53 -59.13 23.74
N SER A 42 -23.86 -59.08 23.86
CA SER A 42 -24.74 -58.74 22.74
C SER A 42 -24.69 -57.27 22.37
N SER A 43 -24.55 -56.38 23.36
CA SER A 43 -24.48 -54.92 23.16
C SER A 43 -23.05 -54.44 22.91
N GLY A 44 -22.04 -55.21 23.31
CA GLY A 44 -20.64 -54.80 23.35
C GLY A 44 -20.32 -53.79 24.46
N LEU A 45 -21.31 -53.45 25.30
CA LEU A 45 -21.18 -52.44 26.35
C LEU A 45 -21.28 -53.10 27.72
N ARG A 46 -20.34 -52.80 28.61
CA ARG A 46 -20.44 -53.09 30.04
C ARG A 46 -21.40 -52.14 30.76
N ILE A 47 -21.56 -50.92 30.23
CA ILE A 47 -22.42 -49.87 30.78
C ILE A 47 -23.25 -49.32 29.62
N GLY A 48 -24.45 -49.87 29.42
CA GLY A 48 -25.36 -49.49 28.34
C GLY A 48 -26.38 -48.43 28.78
N GLU A 49 -26.87 -48.57 30.01
CA GLU A 49 -27.94 -47.74 30.57
C GLU A 49 -27.50 -47.05 31.87
N ALA A 50 -28.24 -46.01 32.27
CA ALA A 50 -27.93 -45.25 33.48
C ALA A 50 -28.08 -46.09 34.77
N SER A 51 -28.87 -47.16 34.73
CA SER A 51 -29.03 -48.12 35.81
C SER A 51 -27.76 -48.93 36.10
N ASP A 52 -26.91 -49.14 35.09
CA ASP A 52 -25.70 -49.98 35.22
C ASP A 52 -24.63 -49.23 36.01
N ASN A 53 -24.40 -47.95 35.65
CA ASN A 53 -23.58 -47.02 36.39
C ASN A 53 -23.85 -45.56 35.96
N ALA A 54 -24.61 -44.82 36.75
CA ALA A 54 -25.02 -43.46 36.40
C ALA A 54 -23.85 -42.49 36.14
N ALA A 55 -22.75 -42.61 36.87
CA ALA A 55 -21.60 -41.71 36.73
C ALA A 55 -20.85 -41.94 35.42
N TYR A 56 -20.45 -43.20 35.13
CA TYR A 56 -19.77 -43.52 33.88
C TYR A 56 -20.68 -43.34 32.66
N TRP A 57 -21.96 -43.69 32.78
CA TRP A 57 -22.93 -43.48 31.71
C TRP A 57 -23.11 -41.99 31.39
N SER A 58 -23.20 -41.12 32.40
CA SER A 58 -23.33 -39.67 32.21
C SER A 58 -22.10 -39.05 31.54
N ILE A 59 -20.89 -39.43 31.99
CA ILE A 59 -19.63 -38.98 31.39
C ILE A 59 -19.54 -39.45 29.94
N ALA A 60 -19.76 -40.74 29.67
CA ALA A 60 -19.69 -41.31 28.33
C ALA A 60 -20.76 -40.73 27.39
N THR A 61 -21.98 -40.48 27.87
CA THR A 61 -23.04 -39.83 27.08
C THR A 61 -22.67 -38.39 26.74
N THR A 62 -22.08 -37.66 27.68
CA THR A 62 -21.53 -36.32 27.43
C THR A 62 -20.45 -36.37 26.37
N MET A 63 -19.45 -37.25 26.52
CA MET A 63 -18.37 -37.42 25.53
C MET A 63 -18.89 -37.84 24.13
N ARG A 64 -19.94 -38.67 24.06
CA ARG A 64 -20.60 -39.02 22.78
C ARG A 64 -21.27 -37.81 22.14
N SER A 65 -21.91 -36.95 22.95
CA SER A 65 -22.48 -35.68 22.49
C SER A 65 -21.41 -34.73 21.96
N ASP A 66 -20.26 -34.70 22.64
CA ASP A 66 -19.11 -33.90 22.24
C ASP A 66 -18.57 -34.35 20.90
N ASN A 67 -18.43 -35.65 20.71
CA ASN A 67 -17.93 -36.22 19.46
C ASN A 67 -18.84 -35.87 18.27
N LYS A 68 -20.17 -35.87 18.46
CA LYS A 68 -21.12 -35.39 17.44
C LYS A 68 -20.92 -33.91 17.10
N SER A 69 -20.66 -33.09 18.11
CA SER A 69 -20.45 -31.65 17.93
C SER A 69 -19.11 -31.35 17.24
N LEU A 70 -18.05 -32.08 17.63
CA LEU A 70 -16.73 -32.03 17.00
C LEU A 70 -16.80 -32.50 15.54
N SER A 71 -17.60 -33.52 15.23
CA SER A 71 -17.83 -33.97 13.85
C SER A 71 -18.45 -32.87 12.99
N ALA A 72 -19.44 -32.14 13.50
CA ALA A 72 -20.03 -31.01 12.77
C ALA A 72 -19.02 -29.88 12.52
N VAL A 73 -18.10 -29.65 13.46
CA VAL A 73 -17.01 -28.67 13.27
C VAL A 73 -15.96 -29.16 12.29
N HIS A 74 -15.61 -30.45 12.34
CA HIS A 74 -14.73 -31.06 11.36
C HIS A 74 -15.28 -30.92 9.93
N ASP A 75 -16.58 -31.16 9.73
CA ASP A 75 -17.25 -30.95 8.45
C ASP A 75 -17.21 -29.48 8.01
N ALA A 76 -17.42 -28.53 8.95
CA ALA A 76 -17.34 -27.10 8.68
C ALA A 76 -15.91 -26.63 8.36
N LEU A 77 -14.89 -27.21 8.99
CA LEU A 77 -13.48 -26.98 8.66
C LEU A 77 -13.14 -27.52 7.27
N GLY A 78 -13.67 -28.69 6.90
CA GLY A 78 -13.54 -29.24 5.55
C GLY A 78 -14.17 -28.33 4.49
N LEU A 79 -15.33 -27.74 4.77
CA LEU A 79 -15.95 -26.72 3.92
C LEU A 79 -15.06 -25.48 3.78
N SER A 80 -14.52 -25.00 4.90
CA SER A 80 -13.63 -23.83 4.93
C SER A 80 -12.35 -24.08 4.14
N ALA A 81 -11.74 -25.26 4.29
CA ALA A 81 -10.57 -25.69 3.53
C ALA A 81 -10.84 -25.70 2.02
N ALA A 82 -11.98 -26.22 1.58
CA ALA A 82 -12.34 -26.25 0.16
C ALA A 82 -12.53 -24.85 -0.45
N ILE A 83 -13.09 -23.90 0.30
CA ILE A 83 -13.21 -22.49 -0.13
C ILE A 83 -11.81 -21.87 -0.30
N ILE A 84 -10.96 -22.03 0.72
CA ILE A 84 -9.58 -21.50 0.71
C ILE A 84 -8.78 -22.12 -0.43
N ASP A 85 -8.85 -23.43 -0.63
CA ASP A 85 -8.14 -24.15 -1.70
C ASP A 85 -8.57 -23.70 -3.09
N THR A 86 -9.87 -23.43 -3.28
CA THR A 86 -10.40 -22.90 -4.55
C THR A 86 -9.83 -21.51 -4.86
N ALA A 87 -9.83 -20.61 -3.88
CA ALA A 87 -9.24 -19.29 -4.04
C ALA A 87 -7.72 -19.35 -4.26
N TYR A 88 -7.02 -20.17 -3.47
CA TYR A 88 -5.57 -20.36 -3.56
C TYR A 88 -5.13 -20.91 -4.93
N ALA A 89 -5.85 -21.91 -5.47
CA ALA A 89 -5.57 -22.45 -6.80
C ALA A 89 -5.83 -21.42 -7.90
N GLY A 90 -6.90 -20.62 -7.77
CA GLY A 90 -7.23 -19.55 -8.70
C GLY A 90 -6.17 -18.45 -8.72
N LEU A 91 -5.68 -18.00 -7.55
CA LEU A 91 -4.61 -17.00 -7.47
C LEU A 91 -3.30 -17.49 -8.08
N ASN A 92 -2.88 -18.74 -7.81
CA ASN A 92 -1.66 -19.29 -8.42
C ASN A 92 -1.76 -19.33 -9.96
N SER A 93 -2.92 -19.75 -10.49
CA SER A 93 -3.14 -19.74 -11.95
C SER A 93 -3.09 -18.33 -12.54
N VAL A 94 -3.59 -17.33 -11.80
CA VAL A 94 -3.50 -15.93 -12.20
C VAL A 94 -2.06 -15.43 -12.16
N ILE A 95 -1.28 -15.74 -11.13
CA ILE A 95 0.15 -15.38 -11.05
C ILE A 95 0.90 -15.87 -12.30
N ASP A 96 0.69 -17.14 -12.69
CA ASP A 96 1.34 -17.70 -13.89
C ASP A 96 0.96 -16.91 -15.16
N ILE A 97 -0.32 -16.58 -15.33
CA ILE A 97 -0.79 -15.80 -16.49
C ILE A 97 -0.26 -14.36 -16.47
N LEU A 98 -0.16 -13.72 -15.30
CA LEU A 98 0.42 -12.38 -15.19
C LEU A 98 1.93 -12.38 -15.51
N GLY A 99 2.62 -13.50 -15.21
CA GLY A 99 3.99 -13.73 -15.67
C GLY A 99 4.09 -13.75 -17.21
N GLU A 100 3.20 -14.47 -17.88
CA GLU A 100 3.11 -14.46 -19.35
C GLU A 100 2.74 -13.07 -19.89
N PHE A 101 1.80 -12.38 -19.24
CA PHE A 101 1.36 -11.03 -19.60
C PHE A 101 2.52 -10.04 -19.56
N SER A 102 3.32 -10.08 -18.49
CA SER A 102 4.52 -9.26 -18.32
C SER A 102 5.55 -9.53 -19.41
N ALA A 103 5.78 -10.81 -19.75
CA ALA A 103 6.69 -11.18 -20.84
C ALA A 103 6.24 -10.61 -22.20
N LYS A 104 4.92 -10.58 -22.46
CA LYS A 104 4.35 -9.97 -23.66
C LYS A 104 4.50 -8.45 -23.69
N LEU A 105 4.30 -7.77 -22.55
CA LEU A 105 4.55 -6.33 -22.43
C LEU A 105 6.02 -5.99 -22.74
N VAL A 106 6.96 -6.74 -22.16
CA VAL A 106 8.40 -6.55 -22.42
C VAL A 106 8.73 -6.80 -23.90
N ALA A 107 8.18 -7.85 -24.52
CA ALA A 107 8.37 -8.12 -25.94
C ALA A 107 7.85 -6.98 -26.83
N SER A 108 6.77 -6.29 -26.42
CA SER A 108 6.18 -5.17 -27.17
C SER A 108 7.08 -3.93 -27.25
N LYS A 109 8.14 -3.84 -26.41
CA LYS A 109 9.11 -2.74 -26.44
C LYS A 109 10.09 -2.81 -27.61
N GLN A 110 10.24 -3.97 -28.26
CA GLN A 110 11.21 -4.12 -29.34
C GLN A 110 10.76 -3.35 -30.59
N ASP A 111 11.71 -2.63 -31.20
CA ASP A 111 11.48 -1.93 -32.45
C ASP A 111 11.09 -2.90 -33.57
N GLY A 112 10.03 -2.56 -34.31
CA GLY A 112 9.50 -3.38 -35.40
C GLY A 112 8.48 -4.45 -34.99
N VAL A 113 8.13 -4.55 -33.70
CA VAL A 113 7.03 -5.41 -33.24
C VAL A 113 5.67 -4.80 -33.57
N ASP A 114 4.76 -5.64 -34.08
CA ASP A 114 3.37 -5.28 -34.35
C ASP A 114 2.54 -5.29 -33.05
N LYS A 115 2.43 -4.12 -32.42
CA LYS A 115 1.72 -3.93 -31.14
C LYS A 115 0.23 -4.31 -31.22
N GLY A 116 -0.39 -4.21 -32.40
CA GLY A 116 -1.77 -4.65 -32.60
C GLY A 116 -1.94 -6.17 -32.50
N LYS A 117 -0.92 -6.95 -32.90
CA LYS A 117 -0.92 -8.41 -32.67
C LYS A 117 -0.64 -8.76 -31.22
N VAL A 118 0.32 -8.08 -30.59
CA VAL A 118 0.62 -8.29 -29.17
C VAL A 118 -0.61 -7.98 -28.31
N GLN A 119 -1.34 -6.89 -28.60
CA GLN A 119 -2.56 -6.54 -27.88
C GLN A 119 -3.61 -7.67 -27.93
N LYS A 120 -3.79 -8.33 -29.07
CA LYS A 120 -4.72 -9.47 -29.18
C LYS A 120 -4.32 -10.65 -28.29
N GLU A 121 -3.02 -10.89 -28.12
CA GLU A 121 -2.52 -11.91 -27.20
C GLU A 121 -2.73 -11.47 -25.74
N LEU A 122 -2.46 -10.20 -25.41
CA LEU A 122 -2.73 -9.63 -24.10
C LEU A 122 -4.23 -9.73 -23.74
N ASP A 123 -5.13 -9.45 -24.69
CA ASP A 123 -6.57 -9.54 -24.48
C ASP A 123 -7.04 -10.98 -24.21
N GLN A 124 -6.40 -11.98 -24.83
CA GLN A 124 -6.65 -13.40 -24.51
C GLN A 124 -6.23 -13.73 -23.08
N LEU A 125 -5.08 -13.21 -22.63
CA LEU A 125 -4.62 -13.39 -21.25
C LEU A 125 -5.55 -12.67 -20.26
N LYS A 126 -6.06 -11.47 -20.58
CA LYS A 126 -7.09 -10.79 -19.77
C LYS A 126 -8.36 -11.64 -19.64
N GLN A 127 -8.80 -12.25 -20.74
CA GLN A 127 -9.95 -13.15 -20.74
C GLN A 127 -9.70 -14.40 -19.89
N ALA A 128 -8.48 -14.97 -19.93
CA ALA A 128 -8.13 -16.11 -19.09
C ALA A 128 -8.16 -15.75 -17.59
N VAL A 129 -7.57 -14.60 -17.21
CA VAL A 129 -7.59 -14.12 -15.82
C VAL A 129 -9.02 -13.88 -15.33
N THR A 130 -9.84 -13.17 -16.10
CA THR A 130 -11.25 -12.94 -15.74
C THR A 130 -12.05 -14.24 -15.71
N GLY A 131 -11.75 -15.19 -16.60
CA GLY A 131 -12.34 -16.54 -16.60
C GLY A 131 -12.04 -17.32 -15.32
N ILE A 132 -10.79 -17.30 -14.85
CA ILE A 132 -10.39 -17.93 -13.58
C ILE A 132 -11.05 -17.23 -12.40
N ALA A 133 -11.01 -15.90 -12.36
CA ALA A 133 -11.64 -15.13 -11.28
C ALA A 133 -13.15 -15.41 -11.19
N ASN A 134 -13.85 -15.59 -12.32
CA ASN A 134 -15.27 -15.93 -12.33
C ASN A 134 -15.55 -17.39 -11.93
N SER A 135 -14.67 -18.34 -12.26
CA SER A 135 -14.89 -19.77 -12.04
C SER A 135 -14.41 -20.28 -10.68
N ALA A 136 -13.56 -19.52 -9.98
CA ALA A 136 -13.07 -19.81 -8.63
C ALA A 136 -14.15 -19.64 -7.55
N SER A 137 -15.26 -20.36 -7.70
CA SER A 137 -16.38 -20.36 -6.77
C SER A 137 -16.59 -21.73 -6.14
N PHE A 138 -16.81 -21.73 -4.82
CA PHE A 138 -17.17 -22.91 -4.07
C PHE A 138 -18.44 -22.65 -3.25
N ASN A 139 -19.46 -23.49 -3.41
CA ASN A 139 -20.79 -23.33 -2.80
C ASN A 139 -21.40 -21.92 -2.97
N GLY A 140 -21.20 -21.32 -4.14
CA GLY A 140 -21.72 -19.99 -4.48
C GLY A 140 -20.95 -18.82 -3.86
N GLN A 141 -19.89 -19.08 -3.08
CA GLN A 141 -18.97 -18.06 -2.62
C GLN A 141 -17.80 -17.94 -3.59
N ASN A 142 -17.41 -16.72 -3.92
CA ASN A 142 -16.24 -16.43 -4.75
C ASN A 142 -15.43 -15.33 -4.05
N TRP A 143 -14.19 -15.66 -3.68
CA TRP A 143 -13.31 -14.73 -2.97
C TRP A 143 -12.42 -13.92 -3.92
N LEU A 144 -12.28 -14.36 -5.18
CA LEU A 144 -11.46 -13.68 -6.20
C LEU A 144 -12.26 -12.63 -6.96
N LYS A 145 -13.59 -12.69 -6.88
CA LYS A 145 -14.50 -11.71 -7.45
C LYS A 145 -15.58 -11.35 -6.45
N THR A 146 -15.49 -10.14 -5.91
CA THR A 146 -16.38 -9.64 -4.87
C THR A 146 -17.39 -8.62 -5.40
N ASP A 147 -18.48 -8.46 -4.66
CA ASP A 147 -19.49 -7.43 -4.89
C ASP A 147 -19.72 -6.65 -3.58
N LEU A 148 -18.73 -5.82 -3.24
CA LEU A 148 -18.69 -5.02 -2.01
C LEU A 148 -18.77 -3.54 -2.36
N SER A 149 -19.49 -2.77 -1.55
CA SER A 149 -19.61 -1.31 -1.74
C SER A 149 -18.28 -0.60 -1.61
N ASP A 150 -17.50 -0.97 -0.59
CA ASP A 150 -16.12 -0.52 -0.38
C ASP A 150 -15.30 -1.71 0.10
N ILE A 151 -14.33 -2.16 -0.70
CA ILE A 151 -13.51 -3.31 -0.35
C ILE A 151 -12.51 -3.00 0.77
N PHE A 152 -12.26 -1.73 1.10
CA PHE A 152 -11.33 -1.36 2.17
C PHE A 152 -12.02 -1.08 3.50
N ASP A 153 -13.35 -1.13 3.53
CA ASP A 153 -14.11 -1.04 4.76
C ASP A 153 -14.11 -2.40 5.50
N PRO A 154 -13.47 -2.50 6.68
CA PRO A 154 -13.35 -3.75 7.42
C PRO A 154 -14.70 -4.34 7.82
N ASP A 155 -15.76 -3.53 7.96
CA ASP A 155 -17.07 -4.02 8.38
C ASP A 155 -17.77 -4.84 7.27
N VAL A 156 -17.51 -4.55 6.00
CA VAL A 156 -18.11 -5.25 4.85
C VAL A 156 -17.18 -6.29 4.22
N THR A 157 -15.87 -6.14 4.39
CA THR A 157 -14.86 -6.98 3.73
C THR A 157 -14.52 -8.27 4.50
N ARG A 158 -14.83 -8.32 5.80
CA ARG A 158 -14.50 -9.48 6.64
C ARG A 158 -15.42 -10.67 6.33
N THR A 159 -14.81 -11.81 6.06
CA THR A 159 -15.49 -13.11 6.02
C THR A 159 -15.06 -13.96 7.21
N SER A 160 -16.01 -14.67 7.82
CA SER A 160 -15.75 -15.49 9.00
C SER A 160 -15.86 -16.98 8.67
N LEU A 161 -14.80 -17.73 8.95
CA LEU A 161 -14.73 -19.19 8.82
C LEU A 161 -14.76 -19.87 10.20
N VAL A 162 -15.22 -21.12 10.26
CA VAL A 162 -15.16 -21.90 11.51
C VAL A 162 -13.70 -22.25 11.81
N ALA A 163 -13.25 -21.99 13.03
CA ALA A 163 -11.85 -22.06 13.40
C ALA A 163 -11.52 -22.98 14.56
N SER A 164 -12.42 -23.18 15.53
CA SER A 164 -12.22 -24.14 16.62
C SER A 164 -13.51 -24.32 17.42
N THR A 165 -13.52 -25.31 18.31
CA THR A 165 -14.48 -25.38 19.42
C THR A 165 -13.77 -25.25 20.75
N THR A 166 -14.43 -24.60 21.68
CA THR A 166 -14.03 -24.55 23.10
C THR A 166 -15.24 -24.88 23.96
N ARG A 167 -14.99 -25.41 25.17
CA ARG A 167 -16.02 -25.42 26.22
C ARG A 167 -15.87 -24.16 27.07
N ASN A 168 -16.95 -23.41 27.23
CA ASN A 168 -16.97 -22.29 28.17
C ASN A 168 -16.93 -22.80 29.63
N GLY A 169 -16.75 -21.89 30.60
CA GLY A 169 -16.71 -22.25 32.02
C GLY A 169 -18.00 -22.87 32.59
N ALA A 170 -19.12 -22.77 31.87
CA ALA A 170 -20.39 -23.43 32.20
C ALA A 170 -20.52 -24.83 31.59
N GLY A 171 -19.56 -25.24 30.75
CA GLY A 171 -19.58 -26.50 30.02
C GLY A 171 -20.29 -26.43 28.68
N ASP A 172 -20.74 -25.27 28.19
CA ASP A 172 -21.35 -25.17 26.86
C ASP A 172 -20.30 -25.14 25.75
N PHE A 173 -20.68 -25.66 24.58
CA PHE A 173 -19.88 -25.56 23.37
C PHE A 173 -19.92 -24.15 22.79
N ALA A 174 -18.76 -23.58 22.52
CA ALA A 174 -18.59 -22.32 21.80
C ALA A 174 -17.69 -22.53 20.58
N THR A 175 -18.18 -22.13 19.42
CA THR A 175 -17.40 -22.12 18.17
C THR A 175 -16.62 -20.82 18.09
N GLN A 176 -15.32 -20.90 17.84
CA GLN A 176 -14.52 -19.72 17.49
C GLN A 176 -14.51 -19.56 15.97
N MET A 177 -14.64 -18.32 15.53
CA MET A 177 -14.53 -17.95 14.13
C MET A 177 -13.17 -17.37 13.81
N LEU A 178 -12.77 -17.49 12.55
CA LEU A 178 -11.59 -16.93 11.94
C LEU A 178 -12.02 -15.86 10.95
N ASP A 179 -11.72 -14.61 11.26
CA ASP A 179 -11.97 -13.51 10.33
C ASP A 179 -10.82 -13.42 9.32
N PHE A 180 -11.18 -13.19 8.06
CA PHE A 180 -10.26 -12.98 6.96
C PHE A 180 -10.76 -11.81 6.10
N SER A 181 -9.83 -10.98 5.61
CA SER A 181 -10.15 -9.82 4.77
C SER A 181 -10.19 -10.26 3.30
N LEU A 182 -11.32 -10.05 2.63
CA LEU A 182 -11.43 -10.31 1.19
C LEU A 182 -10.64 -9.31 0.33
N ALA A 183 -10.26 -8.14 0.87
CA ALA A 183 -9.39 -7.18 0.17
C ALA A 183 -8.01 -7.74 -0.17
N ASP A 184 -7.55 -8.70 0.63
CA ASP A 184 -6.23 -9.30 0.46
C ASP A 184 -6.18 -10.29 -0.72
N VAL A 185 -7.34 -10.73 -1.23
CA VAL A 185 -7.44 -11.82 -2.23
C VAL A 185 -8.33 -11.51 -3.43
N SER A 186 -9.23 -10.54 -3.33
CA SER A 186 -10.15 -10.21 -4.41
C SER A 186 -9.43 -9.57 -5.58
N LEU A 187 -9.37 -10.27 -6.71
CA LEU A 187 -8.79 -9.75 -7.94
C LEU A 187 -9.63 -8.60 -8.51
N PHE A 188 -10.96 -8.75 -8.44
CA PHE A 188 -11.92 -7.79 -8.97
C PHE A 188 -13.08 -7.57 -8.01
N ASN A 189 -13.39 -6.31 -7.74
CA ASN A 189 -14.58 -5.89 -7.02
C ASN A 189 -15.50 -5.07 -7.94
N SER A 190 -16.81 -5.13 -7.71
CA SER A 190 -17.82 -4.43 -8.52
C SER A 190 -17.65 -2.90 -8.49
N THR A 191 -17.20 -2.33 -7.37
CA THR A 191 -16.96 -0.88 -7.20
C THR A 191 -15.49 -0.47 -7.44
N GLY A 192 -14.61 -1.41 -7.79
CA GLY A 192 -13.16 -1.16 -7.93
C GLY A 192 -12.37 -1.49 -6.65
N GLY A 193 -11.05 -1.31 -6.69
CA GLY A 193 -10.15 -1.58 -5.56
C GLY A 193 -9.66 -3.02 -5.40
N GLY A 194 -10.10 -3.96 -6.24
CA GLY A 194 -9.51 -5.30 -6.30
C GLY A 194 -8.02 -5.27 -6.66
N LEU A 195 -7.30 -6.37 -6.42
CA LEU A 195 -5.84 -6.45 -6.63
C LEU A 195 -5.39 -6.16 -8.07
N LEU A 196 -6.28 -6.33 -9.06
CA LEU A 196 -6.07 -6.04 -10.48
C LEU A 196 -6.82 -4.79 -10.97
N GLN A 197 -7.33 -3.98 -10.05
CA GLN A 197 -8.05 -2.74 -10.34
C GLN A 197 -7.31 -1.56 -9.73
N ARG A 198 -7.64 -0.37 -10.21
CA ARG A 198 -7.14 0.87 -9.61
C ARG A 198 -7.56 0.93 -8.15
N ASP A 199 -6.61 1.24 -7.27
CA ASP A 199 -6.87 1.46 -5.85
C ASP A 199 -7.43 2.88 -5.65
N PRO A 200 -8.68 3.03 -5.16
CA PRO A 200 -9.33 4.34 -4.98
C PRO A 200 -8.71 5.18 -3.87
N ARG A 201 -7.83 4.61 -3.03
CA ARG A 201 -7.10 5.34 -1.98
C ARG A 201 -5.87 6.07 -2.51
N ASP A 202 -5.60 5.99 -3.82
CA ASP A 202 -4.60 6.80 -4.49
C ASP A 202 -4.92 8.31 -4.32
N VAL A 203 -3.97 9.03 -3.74
CA VAL A 203 -4.09 10.46 -3.44
C VAL A 203 -3.70 11.34 -4.64
N ASN A 204 -3.43 10.75 -5.80
CA ASN A 204 -3.13 11.42 -7.06
C ASN A 204 -2.04 12.50 -6.87
N THR A 205 -2.30 13.73 -7.29
CA THR A 205 -1.36 14.87 -7.26
C THR A 205 -1.15 15.48 -5.86
N ILE A 206 -1.86 15.02 -4.82
CA ILE A 206 -1.80 15.58 -3.45
C ILE A 206 -1.98 17.11 -3.48
N GLY A 207 -3.04 17.59 -4.11
CA GLY A 207 -3.32 19.02 -4.24
C GLY A 207 -2.23 19.79 -5.00
N GLY A 208 -1.54 19.12 -5.92
CA GLY A 208 -0.47 19.69 -6.74
C GLY A 208 0.93 19.58 -6.17
N ILE A 209 1.12 19.06 -4.95
CA ILE A 209 2.46 18.86 -4.36
C ILE A 209 3.20 17.74 -5.10
N ARG A 210 2.51 16.64 -5.45
CA ARG A 210 3.08 15.54 -6.23
C ARG A 210 3.11 15.96 -7.70
N GLY A 211 4.32 16.09 -8.26
CA GLY A 211 4.56 16.64 -9.61
C GLY A 211 5.08 18.08 -9.60
N PHE A 212 5.22 18.69 -8.42
CA PHE A 212 5.76 20.03 -8.25
C PHE A 212 7.28 20.08 -8.37
N SER A 213 7.83 20.99 -9.17
CA SER A 213 9.27 21.20 -9.24
C SER A 213 9.64 22.66 -9.47
N LEU A 214 10.37 23.24 -8.51
CA LEU A 214 11.22 24.39 -8.73
C LEU A 214 12.64 23.99 -8.34
N SER A 215 13.62 24.50 -9.08
CA SER A 215 15.04 24.26 -8.83
C SER A 215 15.58 25.23 -7.77
N PRO A 216 16.26 24.75 -6.72
CA PRO A 216 17.55 25.25 -6.31
C PRO A 216 18.60 24.48 -7.12
N SER A 217 19.53 25.16 -7.77
CA SER A 217 20.59 24.55 -8.56
C SER A 217 21.21 23.31 -7.89
N SER A 218 21.18 22.19 -8.63
CA SER A 218 21.85 20.90 -8.41
C SER A 218 21.48 20.09 -7.16
N ASP A 219 20.32 19.41 -7.19
CA ASP A 219 20.16 18.04 -6.69
C ASP A 219 18.92 17.40 -7.34
N ALA A 220 19.12 16.43 -8.24
CA ALA A 220 18.02 15.68 -8.81
C ALA A 220 17.37 14.81 -7.72
N THR A 221 16.08 15.03 -7.45
CA THR A 221 15.39 14.26 -6.41
C THR A 221 14.87 12.94 -7.00
N PRO A 222 15.25 11.78 -6.43
CA PRO A 222 14.63 10.52 -6.79
C PRO A 222 13.19 10.49 -6.26
N TYR A 223 12.24 10.15 -7.11
CA TYR A 223 10.87 9.81 -6.72
C TYR A 223 10.54 8.42 -7.27
N ILE A 224 9.73 7.66 -6.54
CA ILE A 224 9.21 6.39 -7.05
C ILE A 224 8.04 6.77 -7.95
N GLN A 225 8.19 6.54 -9.25
CA GLN A 225 7.11 6.77 -10.21
C GLN A 225 5.91 5.87 -9.87
N GLU A 226 4.73 6.18 -10.43
CA GLU A 226 3.64 5.19 -10.49
C GLU A 226 4.12 3.86 -11.11
N SER A 227 5.17 3.96 -11.94
CA SER A 227 5.88 2.84 -12.51
C SER A 227 6.99 2.26 -11.61
N GLY A 228 7.03 2.46 -10.29
CA GLY A 228 7.96 1.78 -9.35
C GLY A 228 9.46 1.85 -9.65
N GLU A 229 9.85 2.51 -10.73
CA GLU A 229 11.19 2.84 -11.16
C GLU A 229 11.61 4.14 -10.51
N ASP A 230 12.93 4.29 -10.32
CA ASP A 230 13.53 5.56 -9.92
C ASP A 230 13.22 6.60 -11.01
N GLY A 231 12.24 7.44 -10.73
CA GLY A 231 11.97 8.65 -11.47
C GLY A 231 12.89 9.76 -11.03
N TRP A 232 13.34 10.53 -12.01
CA TRP A 232 14.09 11.74 -11.78
C TRP A 232 13.14 12.90 -11.98
N MET A 233 12.78 13.60 -10.90
CA MET A 233 12.09 14.88 -11.06
C MET A 233 13.08 15.85 -11.69
N ARG A 234 12.77 16.30 -12.91
CA ARG A 234 13.51 17.34 -13.62
C ARG A 234 12.68 18.61 -13.60
N PRO A 235 13.17 19.71 -13.01
CA PRO A 235 12.40 20.93 -12.87
C PRO A 235 12.02 21.59 -14.19
N ALA A 236 10.82 22.15 -14.22
CA ALA A 236 10.38 23.09 -15.23
C ALA A 236 10.58 24.52 -14.70
N TYR A 237 11.39 25.30 -15.44
CA TYR A 237 11.42 26.76 -15.52
C TYR A 237 11.19 27.56 -14.22
N ALA A 238 12.16 27.51 -13.33
CA ALA A 238 12.66 28.74 -12.73
C ALA A 238 14.11 28.86 -13.23
N ASN A 239 14.32 29.64 -14.29
CA ASN A 239 15.66 30.06 -14.70
C ASN A 239 15.95 31.31 -13.85
N PRO A 240 16.72 31.23 -12.75
CA PRO A 240 17.23 32.42 -12.08
C PRO A 240 18.32 33.03 -12.98
N THR A 241 17.90 33.54 -14.13
CA THR A 241 18.74 34.40 -14.96
C THR A 241 18.60 35.79 -14.38
N GLY A 242 19.70 36.33 -13.85
CA GLY A 242 19.81 37.75 -13.55
C GLY A 242 19.31 38.55 -14.74
N ALA A 243 18.68 39.71 -14.52
CA ALA A 243 18.02 40.45 -15.59
C ALA A 243 18.87 40.54 -16.87
N MET A 244 18.30 40.08 -17.99
CA MET A 244 18.97 40.01 -19.29
C MET A 244 18.25 40.88 -20.30
N VAL A 245 19.00 41.67 -21.06
CA VAL A 245 18.49 42.35 -22.25
C VAL A 245 19.17 41.77 -23.48
N GLU A 246 18.35 41.18 -24.34
CA GLU A 246 18.77 40.72 -25.66
C GLU A 246 18.69 41.86 -26.69
N PHE A 247 19.67 41.88 -27.59
CA PHE A 247 19.81 42.82 -28.70
C PHE A 247 20.12 42.06 -29.99
N SER A 248 19.70 42.61 -31.12
CA SER A 248 20.01 42.06 -32.44
C SER A 248 21.12 42.86 -33.10
N PHE A 249 22.30 42.25 -33.27
CA PHE A 249 23.37 42.77 -34.10
C PHE A 249 22.95 42.68 -35.58
N PRO A 250 22.78 43.80 -36.30
CA PRO A 250 22.18 43.74 -37.63
C PRO A 250 23.10 43.06 -38.64
N GLU A 251 22.55 42.19 -39.47
CA GLU A 251 23.30 41.45 -40.49
C GLU A 251 24.05 42.39 -41.44
N GLY A 252 25.34 42.10 -41.68
CA GLY A 252 26.20 42.94 -42.52
C GLY A 252 26.65 44.26 -41.87
N SER A 253 26.36 44.48 -40.58
CA SER A 253 26.88 45.62 -39.84
C SER A 253 28.41 45.56 -39.71
N SER A 254 29.05 46.70 -39.93
CA SER A 254 30.48 46.90 -39.70
C SER A 254 30.66 48.14 -38.84
N LEU A 255 31.09 47.96 -37.61
CA LEU A 255 31.40 49.05 -36.69
C LEU A 255 32.85 49.50 -36.92
N ASP A 256 33.02 50.60 -37.64
CA ASP A 256 34.33 51.18 -37.93
C ASP A 256 34.65 52.31 -36.94
N PHE A 257 35.50 52.02 -35.96
CA PHE A 257 35.97 52.96 -34.94
C PHE A 257 37.14 53.84 -35.43
N ASN A 258 37.52 53.79 -36.71
CA ASN A 258 38.57 54.65 -37.26
C ASN A 258 38.08 56.06 -37.61
N ALA A 259 36.77 56.28 -37.71
CA ALA A 259 36.24 57.62 -37.96
C ALA A 259 36.59 58.59 -36.81
N PRO A 260 36.97 59.85 -37.09
CA PRO A 260 37.31 60.80 -36.03
C PRO A 260 36.15 61.00 -35.04
N GLY A 261 36.41 60.74 -33.76
CA GLY A 261 35.40 60.83 -32.71
C GLY A 261 34.37 59.70 -32.72
N ALA A 262 34.66 58.57 -33.38
CA ALA A 262 33.82 57.38 -33.33
C ALA A 262 33.72 56.82 -31.91
N GLU A 263 32.53 56.88 -31.32
CA GLU A 263 32.25 56.33 -30.00
C GLU A 263 30.79 55.88 -29.86
N ILE A 264 30.57 54.86 -29.04
CA ILE A 264 29.25 54.44 -28.56
C ILE A 264 29.22 54.73 -27.06
N LYS A 265 28.20 55.44 -26.57
CA LYS A 265 28.09 55.84 -25.17
C LYS A 265 26.69 55.58 -24.62
N PHE A 266 26.59 55.05 -23.41
CA PHE A 266 25.33 54.80 -22.72
C PHE A 266 25.49 54.85 -21.20
N ASP A 267 24.39 54.97 -20.47
CA ASP A 267 24.32 54.76 -19.04
C ASP A 267 23.90 53.31 -18.77
N LEU A 268 24.57 52.69 -17.79
CA LEU A 268 24.25 51.35 -17.31
C LEU A 268 23.62 51.46 -15.92
N ILE A 269 22.41 50.94 -15.77
CA ILE A 269 21.74 50.83 -14.48
C ILE A 269 21.53 49.35 -14.19
N LEU A 270 22.07 48.90 -13.06
CA LEU A 270 22.03 47.51 -12.61
C LEU A 270 21.31 47.41 -11.28
N ASP A 271 20.77 46.23 -11.00
CA ASP A 271 20.38 45.79 -9.67
C ASP A 271 19.25 46.60 -9.00
N LYS A 272 18.56 47.46 -9.73
CA LYS A 272 17.41 48.24 -9.24
C LYS A 272 16.23 47.36 -8.87
N GLU A 273 15.59 47.63 -7.73
CA GLU A 273 14.33 46.97 -7.35
C GLU A 273 13.09 47.70 -7.86
N ALA A 274 12.02 46.97 -8.18
CA ALA A 274 10.71 47.56 -8.45
C ALA A 274 9.58 46.55 -8.24
N SER A 275 8.40 47.05 -7.87
CA SER A 275 7.15 46.28 -7.81
C SER A 275 6.57 46.10 -9.21
N ASN A 276 6.28 44.84 -9.61
CA ASN A 276 5.49 44.48 -10.82
C ASN A 276 5.59 45.52 -11.97
N PRO A 277 6.79 45.70 -12.56
CA PRO A 277 7.07 46.84 -13.45
C PRO A 277 6.37 46.75 -14.80
N TRP A 278 5.80 45.60 -15.14
CA TRP A 278 5.01 45.38 -16.35
C TRP A 278 3.50 45.50 -16.13
N ASN A 279 3.06 45.79 -14.88
CA ASN A 279 1.66 45.83 -14.50
C ASN A 279 0.91 44.55 -14.92
N GLU A 280 1.60 43.41 -14.80
CA GLU A 280 1.06 42.09 -15.10
C GLU A 280 -0.06 41.78 -14.10
N THR A 281 -1.19 41.30 -14.60
CA THR A 281 -2.35 40.93 -13.78
C THR A 281 -2.55 39.42 -13.84
N GLY A 282 -2.73 38.77 -12.68
CA GLY A 282 -2.94 37.32 -12.58
C GLY A 282 -1.84 36.62 -11.79
N PRO A 283 -1.84 35.26 -11.77
CA PRO A 283 -0.94 34.48 -10.92
C PRO A 283 0.54 34.83 -11.12
N GLU A 284 0.99 34.97 -12.38
CA GLU A 284 2.39 35.36 -12.69
C GLU A 284 2.75 36.75 -12.15
N GLY A 285 1.83 37.71 -12.23
CA GLY A 285 2.03 39.05 -11.65
C GLY A 285 2.11 39.02 -10.12
N SER A 286 1.30 38.17 -9.47
CA SER A 286 1.32 37.98 -8.01
C SER A 286 2.58 37.30 -7.48
N LEU A 287 3.32 36.60 -8.33
CA LEU A 287 4.65 36.06 -8.00
C LEU A 287 5.76 37.14 -8.05
N GLN A 288 5.49 38.29 -8.67
CA GLN A 288 6.44 39.40 -8.86
C GLN A 288 6.16 40.61 -7.96
N GLU A 289 5.23 40.48 -7.01
CA GLU A 289 4.81 41.54 -6.09
C GLU A 289 5.81 41.71 -4.94
N LEU A 290 6.85 42.52 -5.17
CA LEU A 290 7.68 43.09 -4.12
C LEU A 290 7.22 44.54 -3.87
N PRO A 291 7.11 45.03 -2.62
CA PRO A 291 6.87 46.46 -2.36
C PRO A 291 7.98 47.34 -2.96
N GLY A 292 7.70 48.62 -3.20
CA GLY A 292 8.56 49.56 -3.95
C GLY A 292 10.04 49.59 -3.52
N PRO A 293 10.92 50.22 -4.34
CA PRO A 293 12.36 49.96 -4.32
C PRO A 293 12.98 50.07 -2.93
N TYR A 294 13.57 48.97 -2.45
CA TYR A 294 14.47 48.99 -1.28
C TYR A 294 15.88 49.44 -1.68
N PHE A 295 16.27 49.18 -2.94
CA PHE A 295 17.55 49.61 -3.53
C PHE A 295 17.32 50.26 -4.90
N ASP A 296 17.85 51.48 -5.08
CA ASP A 296 17.65 52.33 -6.28
C ASP A 296 18.45 51.88 -7.52
N GLY A 297 19.24 50.82 -7.39
CA GLY A 297 20.13 50.28 -8.42
C GLY A 297 21.49 50.98 -8.46
N PHE A 298 22.51 50.22 -8.85
CA PHE A 298 23.82 50.77 -9.20
C PHE A 298 23.73 51.50 -10.53
N LYS A 299 24.33 52.69 -10.62
CA LYS A 299 24.28 53.53 -11.82
C LYS A 299 25.68 53.92 -12.25
N GLN A 300 26.09 53.43 -13.41
CA GLN A 300 27.30 53.90 -14.08
C GLN A 300 26.90 54.80 -15.26
N LEU A 301 27.14 56.10 -15.12
CA LEU A 301 26.82 57.07 -16.15
C LEU A 301 27.95 57.16 -17.19
N GLY A 302 27.59 57.18 -18.47
CA GLY A 302 28.49 57.44 -19.59
C GLY A 302 29.55 56.37 -19.84
N VAL A 303 29.18 55.09 -19.80
CA VAL A 303 29.98 53.99 -20.33
C VAL A 303 30.25 54.24 -21.81
N THR A 304 31.52 54.31 -22.20
CA THR A 304 31.93 54.61 -23.59
C THR A 304 32.75 53.46 -24.17
N ILE A 305 32.43 53.08 -25.41
CA ILE A 305 33.21 52.17 -26.26
C ILE A 305 33.88 53.00 -27.36
N THR A 306 35.20 52.90 -27.43
CA THR A 306 36.06 53.65 -28.34
C THR A 306 36.99 52.71 -29.12
N LYS A 307 37.69 53.25 -30.12
CA LYS A 307 38.76 52.52 -30.83
C LYS A 307 39.80 51.91 -29.88
N ALA A 308 40.17 52.62 -28.81
CA ALA A 308 41.16 52.13 -27.85
C ALA A 308 40.70 50.83 -27.18
N ASP A 309 39.39 50.65 -27.01
CA ASP A 309 38.81 49.47 -26.38
C ASP A 309 38.78 48.28 -27.35
N VAL A 310 38.49 48.54 -28.62
CA VAL A 310 38.61 47.55 -29.70
C VAL A 310 40.06 47.08 -29.85
N ASP A 311 41.01 48.02 -29.87
CA ASP A 311 42.44 47.71 -29.99
C ASP A 311 42.97 46.98 -28.75
N ALA A 312 42.47 47.31 -27.55
CA ALA A 312 42.83 46.60 -26.32
C ALA A 312 42.25 45.18 -26.27
N TYR A 313 41.12 44.93 -26.93
CA TYR A 313 40.55 43.61 -27.10
C TYR A 313 41.38 42.75 -28.06
N ASP A 314 41.50 43.21 -29.31
CA ASP A 314 42.26 42.54 -30.36
C ASP A 314 42.82 43.59 -31.35
N PRO A 315 44.12 43.91 -31.28
CA PRO A 315 44.76 44.86 -32.19
C PRO A 315 44.66 44.45 -33.67
N SER A 316 44.45 43.16 -33.98
CA SER A 316 44.37 42.67 -35.35
C SER A 316 43.09 43.08 -36.08
N LEU A 317 42.06 43.51 -35.34
CA LEU A 317 40.81 44.03 -35.90
C LEU A 317 40.98 45.39 -36.58
N GLY A 318 42.05 46.13 -36.29
CA GLY A 318 42.31 47.44 -36.91
C GLY A 318 41.19 48.46 -36.66
N GLY A 319 40.47 48.36 -35.53
CA GLY A 319 39.34 49.22 -35.20
C GLY A 319 38.02 48.88 -35.90
N ILE A 320 37.92 47.76 -36.63
CA ILE A 320 36.68 47.35 -37.33
C ILE A 320 36.10 46.08 -36.69
N VAL A 321 34.84 46.14 -36.26
CA VAL A 321 34.11 45.01 -35.67
C VAL A 321 32.94 44.60 -36.56
N THR A 322 32.90 43.33 -36.99
CA THR A 322 31.95 42.84 -38.00
C THR A 322 31.05 41.69 -37.53
N THR A 323 31.27 41.15 -36.33
CA THR A 323 30.47 40.04 -35.77
C THR A 323 29.98 40.38 -34.37
N ASN A 324 28.80 39.86 -34.02
CA ASN A 324 28.18 40.05 -32.71
C ASN A 324 29.05 39.53 -31.57
N ASP A 325 29.67 38.34 -31.70
CA ASP A 325 30.56 37.76 -30.68
C ASP A 325 31.69 38.69 -30.27
N LYS A 326 32.41 39.23 -31.27
CA LYS A 326 33.53 40.13 -31.02
C LYS A 326 33.07 41.40 -30.35
N PHE A 327 31.92 41.94 -30.78
CA PHE A 327 31.35 43.12 -30.16
C PHE A 327 30.90 42.85 -28.72
N ALA A 328 30.28 41.69 -28.47
CA ALA A 328 29.86 41.24 -27.15
C ALA A 328 31.06 41.04 -26.21
N GLU A 329 32.16 40.45 -26.67
CA GLU A 329 33.38 40.30 -25.85
C GLU A 329 34.06 41.64 -25.53
N ILE A 330 34.01 42.61 -26.45
CA ILE A 330 34.47 43.99 -26.20
C ILE A 330 33.60 44.67 -25.14
N LEU A 331 32.27 44.51 -25.25
CA LEU A 331 31.31 44.99 -24.25
C LEU A 331 31.55 44.30 -22.90
N ASP A 332 31.77 42.99 -22.88
CA ASP A 332 31.98 42.20 -21.65
C ASP A 332 33.19 42.72 -20.89
N ARG A 333 34.34 42.91 -21.54
CA ARG A 333 35.53 43.49 -20.88
C ARG A 333 35.28 44.87 -20.27
N LYS A 334 34.30 45.62 -20.76
CA LYS A 334 33.90 46.93 -20.22
C LYS A 334 32.87 46.85 -19.11
N LEU A 335 31.95 45.89 -19.21
CA LEU A 335 30.82 45.73 -18.32
C LEU A 335 31.13 44.81 -17.12
N GLU A 336 32.06 43.86 -17.29
CA GLU A 336 32.49 42.88 -16.28
C GLU A 336 32.90 43.56 -14.97
N PRO A 337 33.77 44.59 -14.97
CA PRO A 337 34.18 45.26 -13.73
C PRO A 337 33.07 46.13 -13.12
N LEU A 338 31.99 46.37 -13.87
CA LEU A 338 30.81 47.13 -13.45
C LEU A 338 29.68 46.20 -12.98
N GLY A 339 29.92 44.89 -12.85
CA GLY A 339 28.94 43.91 -12.39
C GLY A 339 27.90 43.52 -13.44
N ALA A 340 28.22 43.61 -14.74
CA ALA A 340 27.40 43.09 -15.82
C ALA A 340 28.24 42.20 -16.76
N SER A 341 27.60 41.29 -17.48
CA SER A 341 28.25 40.50 -18.53
C SER A 341 27.61 40.78 -19.89
N ALA A 342 28.38 40.59 -20.96
CA ALA A 342 27.87 40.60 -22.32
C ALA A 342 28.37 39.37 -23.09
N TYR A 343 27.51 38.73 -23.86
CA TYR A 343 27.88 37.54 -24.64
C TYR A 343 27.02 37.36 -25.89
N GLY A 344 27.54 36.63 -26.88
CA GLY A 344 26.77 36.15 -28.02
C GLY A 344 25.92 34.94 -27.64
N ASP A 345 24.71 34.85 -28.19
CA ASP A 345 23.77 33.77 -27.88
C ASP A 345 24.01 32.52 -28.75
N TYR A 346 23.62 31.35 -28.26
CA TYR A 346 23.79 30.06 -28.95
C TYR A 346 22.45 29.33 -29.07
N ASP A 347 22.13 28.88 -30.29
CA ASP A 347 20.95 28.07 -30.54
C ASP A 347 21.24 26.58 -30.31
N ARG A 348 20.24 25.84 -29.80
CA ARG A 348 20.32 24.37 -29.74
C ARG A 348 20.08 23.79 -31.13
N GLY A 349 20.93 22.84 -31.55
CA GLY A 349 20.80 22.16 -32.84
C GLY A 349 19.42 21.54 -33.09
N ILE A 350 19.00 21.54 -34.36
CA ILE A 350 17.76 20.90 -34.82
C ILE A 350 17.95 19.37 -34.80
N PRO A 351 16.93 18.55 -34.47
CA PRO A 351 17.04 17.09 -34.45
C PRO A 351 17.73 16.55 -35.71
N PRO A 352 18.71 15.63 -35.57
CA PRO A 352 18.91 14.74 -34.42
C PRO A 352 19.92 15.23 -33.35
N ASP A 353 20.53 16.40 -33.50
CA ASP A 353 21.79 16.74 -32.80
C ASP A 353 21.61 17.81 -31.70
N TYR A 354 20.61 17.62 -30.82
CA TYR A 354 20.26 18.56 -29.73
C TYR A 354 21.41 18.92 -28.76
N LEU A 355 22.51 18.16 -28.77
CA LEU A 355 23.68 18.36 -27.92
C LEU A 355 24.72 19.32 -28.53
N ARG A 356 24.56 19.70 -29.80
CA ARG A 356 25.43 20.67 -30.46
C ARG A 356 24.82 22.07 -30.33
N THR A 357 25.50 22.95 -29.61
CA THR A 357 25.18 24.38 -29.54
C THR A 357 25.87 25.10 -30.70
N GLU A 358 25.10 25.78 -31.54
CA GLU A 358 25.61 26.58 -32.66
C GLU A 358 25.49 28.06 -32.33
N HIS A 359 26.52 28.84 -32.65
CA HIS A 359 26.51 30.28 -32.39
C HIS A 359 25.42 31.00 -33.20
N ASN A 360 24.61 31.83 -32.54
CA ASN A 360 23.62 32.67 -33.20
C ASN A 360 24.27 34.00 -33.61
N PRO A 361 24.49 34.27 -34.91
CA PRO A 361 25.23 35.45 -35.36
C PRO A 361 24.47 36.77 -35.24
N ILE A 362 23.20 36.72 -34.81
CA ILE A 362 22.30 37.88 -34.74
C ILE A 362 22.13 38.32 -33.28
N LEU A 363 22.03 37.39 -32.34
CA LEU A 363 21.64 37.71 -30.97
C LEU A 363 22.86 37.91 -30.06
N MET A 364 22.77 38.94 -29.22
CA MET A 364 23.71 39.17 -28.13
C MET A 364 22.95 39.66 -26.91
N THR A 365 23.44 39.31 -25.73
CA THR A 365 22.75 39.56 -24.47
C THR A 365 23.67 40.31 -23.50
N ILE A 366 23.13 41.31 -22.81
CA ILE A 366 23.75 41.92 -21.62
C ILE A 366 22.96 41.50 -20.39
N ALA A 367 23.64 40.95 -19.39
CA ALA A 367 23.04 40.48 -18.15
C ALA A 367 23.64 41.18 -16.93
N SER A 368 22.84 41.41 -15.89
CA SER A 368 23.41 41.78 -14.58
C SER A 368 24.06 40.56 -13.91
N LYS A 369 25.19 40.80 -13.21
CA LYS A 369 25.82 39.83 -12.31
C LYS A 369 25.36 39.97 -10.85
N GLU A 370 24.52 40.96 -10.55
CA GLU A 370 23.97 41.22 -9.22
C GLU A 370 25.03 41.44 -8.12
N GLU A 371 26.16 42.08 -8.47
CA GLU A 371 27.28 42.31 -7.55
C GLU A 371 27.06 43.53 -6.62
N HIS A 372 26.12 44.42 -6.95
CA HIS A 372 25.91 45.69 -6.22
C HIS A 372 24.74 45.64 -5.24
N GLY A 373 23.92 44.59 -5.28
CA GLY A 373 22.79 44.37 -4.40
C GLY A 373 22.01 43.10 -4.80
N THR A 374 20.95 42.74 -4.07
CA THR A 374 20.07 41.59 -4.34
C THR A 374 19.11 41.84 -5.53
N GLY A 375 19.61 42.64 -6.45
CA GLY A 375 18.91 43.31 -7.50
C GLY A 375 18.92 42.56 -8.83
N SER A 376 17.84 41.96 -9.30
CA SER A 376 17.69 41.57 -10.71
C SER A 376 17.14 42.69 -11.60
N TYR A 377 18.01 43.54 -12.15
CA TYR A 377 17.67 44.56 -13.15
C TYR A 377 18.86 44.92 -14.04
N VAL A 378 18.60 45.18 -15.32
CA VAL A 378 19.56 45.76 -16.24
C VAL A 378 18.85 46.78 -17.15
N GLU A 379 19.46 47.93 -17.32
CA GLU A 379 18.98 49.00 -18.20
C GLU A 379 20.14 49.66 -18.92
N ILE A 380 19.96 49.79 -20.24
CA ILE A 380 20.75 50.67 -21.09
C ILE A 380 19.91 51.93 -21.31
N ALA A 381 20.40 53.07 -20.84
CA ALA A 381 19.76 54.37 -20.98
C ALA A 381 20.70 55.39 -21.63
N ASN A 382 20.16 56.50 -22.13
CA ASN A 382 20.94 57.61 -22.71
C ASN A 382 21.96 57.15 -23.78
N LEU A 383 21.54 56.22 -24.64
CA LEU A 383 22.39 55.64 -25.68
C LEU A 383 22.64 56.65 -26.81
N THR A 384 23.90 56.87 -27.13
CA THR A 384 24.35 57.73 -28.22
C THR A 384 25.47 57.03 -29.00
N ALA A 385 25.50 57.24 -30.31
CA ALA A 385 26.61 56.82 -31.16
C ALA A 385 27.02 57.98 -32.05
N THR A 386 28.31 58.33 -32.02
CA THR A 386 28.88 59.44 -32.77
C THR A 386 29.73 58.87 -33.89
N ASN A 387 29.46 59.24 -35.15
CA ASN A 387 30.22 58.80 -36.33
C ASN A 387 30.39 57.27 -36.49
N ILE A 388 29.52 56.48 -35.86
CA ILE A 388 29.48 55.01 -35.89
C ILE A 388 28.04 54.52 -35.64
N GLY A 389 27.74 53.26 -35.98
CA GLY A 389 26.49 52.61 -35.58
C GLY A 389 26.51 52.14 -34.13
N THR A 390 25.35 51.83 -33.54
CA THR A 390 25.23 51.35 -32.15
C THR A 390 25.58 49.87 -31.98
N GLY A 391 25.83 49.14 -33.08
CA GLY A 391 26.04 47.69 -33.02
C GLY A 391 24.81 46.88 -32.65
N GLY A 392 23.61 47.44 -32.81
CA GLY A 392 22.36 46.80 -32.41
C GLY A 392 21.92 47.12 -30.98
N LEU A 393 22.74 47.83 -30.20
CA LEU A 393 22.31 48.37 -28.90
C LEU A 393 21.14 49.34 -29.09
N VAL A 394 20.19 49.25 -28.18
CA VAL A 394 19.03 50.15 -28.06
C VAL A 394 18.80 50.46 -26.58
N GLU A 395 18.19 51.61 -26.30
CA GLU A 395 17.73 51.89 -24.93
C GLU A 395 16.64 50.89 -24.55
N LYS A 396 16.93 50.09 -23.54
CA LYS A 396 16.07 48.97 -23.15
C LYS A 396 16.41 48.58 -21.72
N TYR A 397 15.36 48.25 -20.98
CA TYR A 397 15.48 47.71 -19.64
C TYR A 397 14.76 46.37 -19.53
N ARG A 398 15.24 45.54 -18.62
CA ARG A 398 14.59 44.30 -18.19
C ARG A 398 14.79 44.13 -16.69
N TYR A 399 13.76 43.59 -16.06
CA TYR A 399 13.83 43.05 -14.71
C TYR A 399 14.01 41.53 -14.84
N GLY A 400 14.76 40.94 -13.90
CA GLY A 400 14.75 39.50 -13.73
C GLY A 400 13.58 39.09 -12.84
N GLN A 401 13.20 37.82 -12.89
CA GLN A 401 12.23 37.27 -11.96
C GLN A 401 12.83 37.27 -10.55
N ARG A 402 12.04 37.64 -9.54
CA ARG A 402 12.46 37.67 -8.13
C ARG A 402 11.37 37.12 -7.22
N GLY A 403 11.81 36.50 -6.14
CA GLY A 403 10.95 35.88 -5.13
C GLY A 403 10.81 34.37 -5.32
N SER A 404 10.87 33.60 -4.24
CA SER A 404 10.65 32.15 -4.27
C SER A 404 9.16 31.91 -4.32
N GLY A 405 8.57 31.99 -5.50
CA GLY A 405 7.13 31.91 -5.69
C GLY A 405 6.73 30.84 -6.70
N THR A 406 5.55 30.28 -6.52
CA THR A 406 5.04 29.27 -7.44
C THR A 406 3.54 29.08 -7.38
N VAL A 407 3.03 28.36 -8.37
CA VAL A 407 1.63 27.99 -8.48
C VAL A 407 1.51 26.47 -8.46
N LEU A 408 0.84 25.95 -7.44
CA LEU A 408 0.37 24.56 -7.42
C LEU A 408 -0.95 24.47 -8.17
N GLY A 409 -1.06 23.53 -9.10
CA GLY A 409 -2.35 23.11 -9.65
C GLY A 409 -3.10 22.30 -8.60
N PHE A 410 -4.25 22.78 -8.15
CA PHE A 410 -5.03 22.11 -7.13
C PHE A 410 -6.04 21.15 -7.75
N GLU A 411 -5.96 19.89 -7.33
CA GLU A 411 -6.99 18.88 -7.51
C GLU A 411 -7.39 18.32 -6.13
N SER A 412 -8.68 18.07 -5.93
CA SER A 412 -9.17 17.49 -4.69
C SER A 412 -8.63 16.08 -4.50
N PHE A 413 -8.32 15.71 -3.26
CA PHE A 413 -7.90 14.36 -2.91
C PHE A 413 -8.51 13.91 -1.59
N GLN A 414 -8.47 12.61 -1.32
CA GLN A 414 -9.03 11.99 -0.12
C GLN A 414 -8.03 11.04 0.52
N LEU A 415 -7.80 11.21 1.82
CA LEU A 415 -7.03 10.27 2.63
C LEU A 415 -7.96 9.17 3.14
N GLY A 416 -7.93 8.01 2.47
CA GLY A 416 -8.77 6.86 2.82
C GLY A 416 -8.41 6.24 4.18
N LYS A 417 -9.27 5.33 4.67
CA LYS A 417 -8.94 4.50 5.83
C LYS A 417 -7.97 3.38 5.44
N VAL A 418 -7.20 2.89 6.41
CA VAL A 418 -6.28 1.75 6.25
C VAL A 418 -6.48 0.84 7.45
N GLY A 419 -7.22 -0.26 7.25
CA GLY A 419 -7.66 -1.12 8.35
C GLY A 419 -8.59 -0.38 9.33
N ASP A 420 -8.49 -0.72 10.61
CA ASP A 420 -9.39 -0.21 11.66
C ASP A 420 -8.91 1.12 12.28
N THR A 421 -7.87 1.77 11.75
CA THR A 421 -7.31 3.01 12.32
C THR A 421 -7.86 4.27 11.65
N GLU A 422 -8.08 5.32 12.45
CA GLU A 422 -8.49 6.63 11.94
C GLU A 422 -7.34 7.42 11.30
N GLU A 423 -6.08 7.04 11.54
CA GLU A 423 -4.90 7.64 10.90
C GLU A 423 -4.90 7.35 9.38
N GLY A 424 -5.31 6.15 8.95
CA GLY A 424 -5.54 5.84 7.53
C GLY A 424 -4.32 6.06 6.62
N VAL A 425 -4.56 6.65 5.45
CA VAL A 425 -3.52 7.06 4.50
C VAL A 425 -2.75 8.25 5.05
N ARG A 426 -1.42 8.13 5.12
CA ARG A 426 -0.49 9.17 5.57
C ARG A 426 0.41 9.62 4.44
N VAL A 427 0.54 10.94 4.30
CA VAL A 427 1.48 11.60 3.40
C VAL A 427 2.63 12.17 4.22
N ASP A 428 3.85 11.81 3.85
CA ASP A 428 5.09 12.33 4.40
C ASP A 428 5.81 13.12 3.30
N PHE A 429 6.33 14.32 3.59
CA PHE A 429 7.13 15.09 2.64
C PHE A 429 8.17 15.96 3.36
N LYS A 430 9.10 16.53 2.61
CA LYS A 430 10.04 17.53 3.07
C LYS A 430 9.85 18.83 2.34
N PHE A 431 10.11 19.94 3.03
CA PHE A 431 10.02 21.27 2.46
C PHE A 431 11.27 22.10 2.78
N SER A 432 11.74 22.89 1.82
CA SER A 432 12.84 23.84 2.00
C SER A 432 12.63 25.12 1.21
N ILE A 433 13.27 26.19 1.68
CA ILE A 433 13.33 27.50 1.03
C ILE A 433 14.78 27.94 0.90
N ASN A 434 15.15 28.55 -0.23
CA ASN A 434 16.40 29.29 -0.46
C ASN A 434 17.66 28.49 -0.10
N GLY A 435 17.67 27.19 -0.45
CA GLY A 435 18.79 26.28 -0.16
C GLY A 435 18.99 25.94 1.32
N GLN A 436 18.07 26.33 2.21
CA GLN A 436 18.12 25.93 3.63
C GLN A 436 17.86 24.43 3.81
N PRO A 437 18.33 23.81 4.91
CA PRO A 437 18.05 22.41 5.21
C PRO A 437 16.53 22.13 5.24
N ALA A 438 16.10 21.07 4.55
CA ALA A 438 14.69 20.73 4.46
C ALA A 438 14.13 20.18 5.79
N THR A 439 12.95 20.66 6.18
CA THR A 439 12.17 20.17 7.33
C THR A 439 11.19 19.09 6.89
N SER A 440 10.94 18.10 7.76
CA SER A 440 10.01 17.01 7.48
C SER A 440 8.62 17.35 8.00
N HIS A 441 7.60 17.09 7.19
CA HIS A 441 6.20 17.30 7.51
C HIS A 441 5.40 16.04 7.16
N SER A 442 4.34 15.81 7.91
CA SER A 442 3.41 14.71 7.64
C SER A 442 2.00 15.11 8.00
N PHE A 443 1.04 14.53 7.27
CA PHE A 443 -0.38 14.64 7.57
C PHE A 443 -1.08 13.35 7.18
N ASP A 444 -2.12 13.02 7.93
CA ASP A 444 -2.91 11.82 7.77
C ASP A 444 -4.41 12.16 7.80
N ARG A 445 -5.27 11.15 7.69
CA ARG A 445 -6.73 11.35 7.68
C ARG A 445 -7.20 12.05 8.95
N ALA A 446 -6.72 11.62 10.11
CA ALA A 446 -7.12 12.18 11.41
C ALA A 446 -6.71 13.65 11.56
N TYR A 447 -5.51 14.01 11.07
CA TYR A 447 -5.01 15.38 11.03
C TYR A 447 -5.90 16.27 10.16
N VAL A 448 -6.19 15.85 8.92
CA VAL A 448 -7.03 16.62 7.98
C VAL A 448 -8.45 16.80 8.55
N ASN A 449 -9.03 15.73 9.09
CA ASN A 449 -10.35 15.76 9.71
C ASN A 449 -10.41 16.76 10.87
N THR A 450 -9.42 16.76 11.74
CA THR A 450 -9.34 17.69 12.87
C THR A 450 -9.16 19.14 12.40
N LEU A 451 -8.26 19.36 11.42
CA LEU A 451 -7.92 20.68 10.92
C LEU A 451 -9.09 21.35 10.18
N LEU A 452 -9.78 20.58 9.32
CA LEU A 452 -10.88 21.08 8.49
C LEU A 452 -12.26 20.88 9.12
N ASN A 453 -12.32 20.29 10.32
CA ASN A 453 -13.55 19.93 11.02
C ASN A 453 -14.48 19.04 10.16
N ARG A 454 -13.93 17.92 9.69
CA ARG A 454 -14.57 16.90 8.83
C ARG A 454 -14.31 15.49 9.37
N ASP A 455 -14.91 14.47 8.75
CA ASP A 455 -14.73 13.05 9.07
C ASP A 455 -14.41 12.17 7.86
N ASP A 456 -14.32 12.76 6.66
CA ASP A 456 -14.18 12.07 5.37
C ASP A 456 -12.74 12.00 4.84
N GLY A 457 -11.79 12.69 5.47
CA GLY A 457 -10.38 12.78 5.07
C GLY A 457 -10.15 13.58 3.80
N ARG A 458 -11.11 14.43 3.38
CA ARG A 458 -11.06 15.13 2.10
C ARG A 458 -10.46 16.53 2.22
N VAL A 459 -9.65 16.87 1.21
CA VAL A 459 -9.26 18.24 0.89
C VAL A 459 -9.97 18.60 -0.42
N GLU A 460 -11.09 19.32 -0.33
CA GLU A 460 -12.02 19.51 -1.45
C GLU A 460 -11.75 20.79 -2.23
N THR A 461 -11.24 21.83 -1.57
CA THR A 461 -11.03 23.15 -2.16
C THR A 461 -9.59 23.64 -2.03
N ALA A 462 -9.16 24.54 -2.91
CA ALA A 462 -7.87 25.21 -2.78
C ALA A 462 -7.72 25.93 -1.43
N GLY A 463 -8.81 26.42 -0.84
CA GLY A 463 -8.82 27.01 0.50
C GLY A 463 -8.53 26.01 1.63
N ASP A 464 -9.06 24.78 1.52
CA ASP A 464 -8.76 23.69 2.44
C ASP A 464 -7.27 23.34 2.39
N MET A 465 -6.73 23.27 1.18
CA MET A 465 -5.31 22.98 0.95
C MET A 465 -4.40 24.10 1.45
N VAL A 466 -4.78 25.38 1.27
CA VAL A 466 -4.07 26.53 1.88
C VAL A 466 -4.04 26.40 3.41
N THR A 467 -5.15 26.00 4.02
CA THR A 467 -5.25 25.80 5.47
C THR A 467 -4.33 24.68 5.93
N LEU A 468 -4.31 23.55 5.21
CA LEU A 468 -3.43 22.40 5.45
C LEU A 468 -1.95 22.77 5.31
N LEU A 469 -1.57 23.45 4.23
CA LEU A 469 -0.18 23.84 4.01
C LEU A 469 0.31 24.83 5.08
N LYS A 470 -0.52 25.82 5.45
CA LYS A 470 -0.18 26.76 6.52
C LYS A 470 0.02 26.07 7.86
N SER A 471 -0.87 25.14 8.23
CA SER A 471 -0.76 24.42 9.50
C SER A 471 0.48 23.55 9.58
N LEU A 472 1.02 23.11 8.45
CA LEU A 472 2.24 22.31 8.36
C LEU A 472 3.51 23.16 8.26
N LEU A 473 3.48 24.28 7.53
CA LEU A 473 4.68 25.02 7.13
C LEU A 473 4.93 26.34 7.89
N ASP A 474 3.89 27.04 8.38
CA ASP A 474 4.03 28.39 8.96
C ASP A 474 4.89 28.43 10.23
N ALA A 475 5.00 27.30 10.94
CA ALA A 475 5.82 27.20 12.15
C ALA A 475 7.32 27.24 11.84
N ASP A 476 7.72 26.67 10.71
CA ASP A 476 9.12 26.50 10.32
C ASP A 476 9.55 27.55 9.29
N TRP A 477 8.61 28.09 8.52
CA TRP A 477 8.90 28.95 7.37
C TRP A 477 8.02 30.19 7.30
N LYS A 478 8.59 31.30 6.84
CA LYS A 478 7.84 32.53 6.54
C LYS A 478 7.32 32.47 5.10
N LEU A 479 6.07 32.05 4.95
CA LEU A 479 5.42 31.85 3.65
C LEU A 479 4.15 32.69 3.52
N VAL A 480 3.83 33.06 2.28
CA VAL A 480 2.51 33.51 1.86
C VAL A 480 1.90 32.38 1.03
N ILE A 481 0.86 31.76 1.59
CA ILE A 481 0.09 30.70 0.95
C ILE A 481 -1.34 31.18 0.74
N GLU A 482 -1.79 31.20 -0.51
CA GLU A 482 -3.09 31.74 -0.88
C GLU A 482 -3.71 31.00 -2.06
N ALA A 483 -5.05 30.92 -2.10
CA ALA A 483 -5.76 30.38 -3.25
C ALA A 483 -5.89 31.48 -4.31
N ALA A 484 -5.18 31.33 -5.42
CA ALA A 484 -5.27 32.26 -6.56
C ALA A 484 -6.56 32.05 -7.37
N SER A 485 -7.03 30.81 -7.41
CA SER A 485 -8.31 30.41 -8.01
C SER A 485 -8.79 29.09 -7.38
N PRO A 486 -10.00 28.59 -7.70
CA PRO A 486 -10.45 27.29 -7.21
C PRO A 486 -9.54 26.10 -7.55
N SER A 487 -8.68 26.23 -8.57
CA SER A 487 -7.77 25.18 -9.04
C SER A 487 -6.29 25.57 -8.95
N GLN A 488 -5.95 26.67 -8.27
CA GLN A 488 -4.58 27.14 -8.16
C GLN A 488 -4.27 27.71 -6.78
N ILE A 489 -3.14 27.30 -6.22
CA ILE A 489 -2.61 27.78 -4.95
C ILE A 489 -1.27 28.45 -5.22
N ILE A 490 -1.12 29.69 -4.79
CA ILE A 490 0.17 30.36 -4.79
C ILE A 490 0.86 30.06 -3.47
N ILE A 491 2.11 29.61 -3.57
CA ILE A 491 3.04 29.52 -2.43
C ILE A 491 4.21 30.42 -2.77
N LYS A 492 4.48 31.40 -1.94
CA LYS A 492 5.68 32.22 -2.05
C LYS A 492 6.34 32.46 -0.71
N SER A 493 7.64 32.64 -0.71
CA SER A 493 8.38 33.16 0.46
C SER A 493 7.87 34.54 0.86
N ASP A 494 8.08 34.90 2.12
CA ASP A 494 7.79 36.24 2.61
C ASP A 494 8.62 37.29 1.83
N PRO A 495 8.00 38.36 1.30
CA PRO A 495 8.71 39.38 0.51
C PRO A 495 9.88 40.06 1.23
N ASN A 496 9.88 40.10 2.58
CA ASN A 496 11.00 40.65 3.34
C ASN A 496 12.18 39.68 3.38
N PHE A 497 11.92 38.37 3.33
CA PHE A 497 12.96 37.35 3.25
C PHE A 497 13.60 37.33 1.85
N ASP A 498 12.80 37.49 0.79
CA ASP A 498 13.30 37.54 -0.60
C ASP A 498 14.27 38.69 -0.87
N ARG A 499 14.10 39.82 -0.16
CA ARG A 499 15.01 40.97 -0.23
C ARG A 499 16.42 40.64 0.22
N GLU A 500 16.57 39.65 1.11
CA GLU A 500 17.88 39.23 1.64
C GLU A 500 18.56 38.18 0.76
N THR A 501 17.80 37.44 -0.05
CA THR A 501 18.30 36.28 -0.82
C THR A 501 18.44 36.48 -2.32
N GLY A 502 17.84 37.53 -2.90
CA GLY A 502 18.02 37.87 -4.33
C GLY A 502 17.64 36.72 -5.28
N TYR A 503 18.47 36.46 -6.29
CA TYR A 503 18.27 35.36 -7.27
C TYR A 503 18.39 33.94 -6.69
N GLY A 504 18.93 33.77 -5.48
CA GLY A 504 19.08 32.45 -4.81
C GLY A 504 17.78 31.89 -4.22
N SER A 505 16.69 32.61 -4.46
CA SER A 505 15.37 32.37 -3.92
C SER A 505 14.71 31.16 -4.62
N SER A 506 14.44 30.07 -3.88
CA SER A 506 13.79 28.84 -4.37
C SER A 506 12.86 28.22 -3.33
N LEU A 507 11.82 27.49 -3.74
CA LEU A 507 11.00 26.64 -2.86
C LEU A 507 11.10 25.20 -3.35
N ALA A 508 11.13 24.22 -2.46
CA ALA A 508 11.15 22.82 -2.89
C ALA A 508 10.32 21.93 -1.97
N PHE A 509 9.43 21.13 -2.58
CA PHE A 509 8.90 19.92 -1.97
C PHE A 509 9.77 18.73 -2.40
N SER A 510 10.15 17.89 -1.46
CA SER A 510 11.01 16.72 -1.72
C SER A 510 10.60 15.53 -0.86
N ASN A 511 11.10 14.33 -1.18
CA ASN A 511 10.87 13.10 -0.40
C ASN A 511 9.40 12.82 -0.08
N ILE A 512 8.50 13.08 -1.03
CA ILE A 512 7.07 12.79 -0.89
C ILE A 512 6.88 11.28 -0.87
N ARG A 513 6.21 10.76 0.17
CA ARG A 513 5.91 9.35 0.36
C ARG A 513 4.50 9.18 0.88
N VAL A 514 3.84 8.11 0.46
CA VAL A 514 2.55 7.70 1.01
C VAL A 514 2.69 6.30 1.57
N ASN A 515 2.20 6.08 2.78
CA ASN A 515 2.43 4.83 3.53
C ASN A 515 1.87 3.57 2.85
N ILE A 516 0.88 3.70 1.97
CA ILE A 516 0.27 2.57 1.26
C ILE A 516 0.94 2.26 -0.09
N GLU A 517 1.82 3.12 -0.60
CA GLU A 517 2.45 2.94 -1.90
C GLU A 517 3.62 1.92 -1.85
N PRO A 518 3.87 1.15 -2.92
CA PRO A 518 3.22 1.22 -4.23
C PRO A 518 1.82 0.57 -4.28
N ILE A 519 0.87 1.24 -4.95
CA ILE A 519 -0.48 0.73 -5.23
C ILE A 519 -0.77 0.75 -6.73
N PRO A 520 -1.67 -0.10 -7.24
CA PRO A 520 -2.07 -0.07 -8.63
C PRO A 520 -2.84 1.22 -8.97
N SER A 521 -2.28 2.06 -9.84
CA SER A 521 -2.93 3.30 -10.34
C SER A 521 -3.82 3.07 -11.57
N LEU A 522 -3.73 1.89 -12.19
CA LEU A 522 -4.44 1.53 -13.43
C LEU A 522 -5.37 0.33 -13.22
N ASN A 523 -6.25 0.07 -14.18
CA ASN A 523 -7.01 -1.18 -14.23
C ASN A 523 -6.33 -2.18 -15.15
N PHE A 524 -6.20 -3.44 -14.74
CA PHE A 524 -5.59 -4.50 -15.57
C PHE A 524 -6.26 -4.62 -16.95
N LEU A 525 -7.59 -4.52 -16.97
CA LEU A 525 -8.36 -4.67 -18.19
C LEU A 525 -8.18 -3.50 -19.17
N SER A 526 -7.76 -2.32 -18.69
CA SER A 526 -7.56 -1.12 -19.52
C SER A 526 -6.17 -1.02 -20.15
N ILE A 527 -5.28 -2.01 -19.94
CA ILE A 527 -3.95 -2.01 -20.56
C ILE A 527 -4.09 -2.14 -22.08
N ASP A 528 -3.71 -1.12 -22.83
CA ASP A 528 -3.70 -1.15 -24.30
C ASP A 528 -2.36 -0.65 -24.86
N VAL A 529 -1.56 -1.57 -25.41
CA VAL A 529 -0.25 -1.25 -26.01
C VAL A 529 -0.35 -0.82 -27.47
N ALA A 530 -1.50 -1.01 -28.11
CA ALA A 530 -1.74 -0.59 -29.49
C ALA A 530 -2.19 0.87 -29.54
N GLU A 531 -3.05 1.29 -28.61
CA GLU A 531 -3.51 2.68 -28.47
C GLU A 531 -2.48 3.57 -27.78
N HIS A 532 -1.83 3.07 -26.72
CA HIS A 532 -0.86 3.82 -25.90
C HIS A 532 0.53 3.16 -25.89
N PRO A 533 1.24 3.14 -27.04
CA PRO A 533 2.55 2.50 -27.18
C PRO A 533 3.66 3.09 -26.30
N GLU A 534 3.49 4.33 -25.84
CA GLU A 534 4.38 5.05 -24.92
C GLU A 534 4.21 4.63 -23.45
N SER A 535 3.08 4.00 -23.11
CA SER A 535 2.72 3.65 -21.73
C SER A 535 3.21 2.26 -21.30
N VAL A 536 3.97 1.56 -22.14
CA VAL A 536 4.40 0.18 -21.88
C VAL A 536 5.20 0.04 -20.58
N ASP A 537 6.06 1.00 -20.26
CA ASP A 537 6.85 0.98 -19.01
C ASP A 537 5.96 1.16 -17.78
N ALA A 538 4.95 2.04 -17.85
CA ALA A 538 3.95 2.17 -16.80
C ALA A 538 3.14 0.86 -16.63
N TYR A 539 2.79 0.18 -17.72
CA TYR A 539 2.07 -1.10 -17.66
C TYR A 539 2.92 -2.21 -17.04
N ILE A 540 4.22 -2.27 -17.34
CA ILE A 540 5.14 -3.26 -16.77
C ILE A 540 5.18 -3.12 -15.25
N THR A 541 5.27 -1.90 -14.73
CA THR A 541 5.36 -1.77 -13.28
C THR A 541 4.03 -1.81 -12.56
N TYR A 542 2.95 -1.35 -13.19
CA TYR A 542 1.62 -1.71 -12.73
C TYR A 542 1.54 -3.24 -12.53
N MET A 543 2.08 -4.01 -13.49
CA MET A 543 2.07 -5.47 -13.41
C MET A 543 2.97 -6.04 -12.32
N ASN A 544 4.15 -5.47 -12.08
CA ASN A 544 5.00 -5.85 -10.96
C ASN A 544 4.29 -5.61 -9.62
N THR A 545 3.66 -4.44 -9.45
CA THR A 545 2.93 -4.05 -8.24
C THR A 545 1.73 -4.96 -8.00
N ALA A 546 0.91 -5.18 -9.03
CA ALA A 546 -0.28 -6.03 -8.95
C ALA A 546 0.10 -7.50 -8.67
N THR A 547 1.15 -8.01 -9.32
CA THR A 547 1.64 -9.37 -9.10
C THR A 547 2.15 -9.57 -7.66
N GLN A 548 2.89 -8.59 -7.11
CA GLN A 548 3.35 -8.67 -5.71
C GLN A 548 2.17 -8.68 -4.73
N ARG A 549 1.18 -7.81 -4.93
CA ARG A 549 -0.04 -7.82 -4.10
C ARG A 549 -0.77 -9.17 -4.14
N ILE A 550 -0.81 -9.83 -5.30
CA ILE A 550 -1.41 -11.16 -5.44
C ILE A 550 -0.56 -12.24 -4.75
N ILE A 551 0.77 -12.14 -4.81
CA ILE A 551 1.67 -13.04 -4.08
C ILE A 551 1.48 -12.89 -2.56
N ASP A 552 1.33 -11.67 -2.05
CA ASP A 552 1.06 -11.39 -0.63
C ASP A 552 -0.31 -11.95 -0.20
N GLY A 553 -1.33 -11.77 -1.04
CA GLY A 553 -2.65 -12.38 -0.84
C GLY A 553 -2.62 -13.91 -0.82
N THR A 554 -1.88 -14.51 -1.76
CA THR A 554 -1.68 -15.96 -1.86
C THR A 554 -0.94 -16.50 -0.64
N SER A 555 0.07 -15.77 -0.14
CA SER A 555 0.81 -16.10 1.08
C SER A 555 -0.09 -16.06 2.31
N SER A 556 -0.97 -15.05 2.40
CA SER A 556 -1.98 -14.92 3.46
C SER A 556 -2.99 -16.07 3.43
N LEU A 557 -3.47 -16.47 2.25
CA LEU A 557 -4.29 -17.68 2.10
C LEU A 557 -3.53 -18.96 2.46
N GLY A 558 -2.25 -19.06 2.11
CA GLY A 558 -1.42 -20.21 2.48
C GLY A 558 -1.25 -20.35 4.00
N ALA A 559 -1.10 -19.23 4.70
CA ALA A 559 -1.07 -19.20 6.17
C ALA A 559 -2.43 -19.58 6.77
N LEU A 560 -3.53 -19.08 6.20
CA LEU A 560 -4.90 -19.42 6.61
C LEU A 560 -5.19 -20.91 6.38
N ARG A 561 -4.86 -21.45 5.21
CA ARG A 561 -4.95 -22.88 4.88
C ARG A 561 -4.21 -23.72 5.92
N SER A 562 -2.93 -23.41 6.17
CA SER A 562 -2.11 -24.13 7.15
C SER A 562 -2.70 -24.07 8.56
N ARG A 563 -3.45 -23.01 8.90
CA ARG A 563 -4.14 -22.89 10.20
C ARG A 563 -5.39 -23.77 10.24
N VAL A 564 -6.19 -23.79 9.17
CA VAL A 564 -7.37 -24.65 9.05
C VAL A 564 -6.96 -26.13 9.06
N ASP A 565 -5.92 -26.52 8.34
CA ASP A 565 -5.40 -27.89 8.32
C ASP A 565 -5.00 -28.36 9.73
N ARG A 566 -4.20 -27.55 10.44
CA ARG A 566 -3.81 -27.84 11.83
C ARG A 566 -5.02 -27.97 12.77
N GLN A 567 -6.05 -27.18 12.55
CA GLN A 567 -7.27 -27.28 13.35
C GLN A 567 -8.02 -28.57 13.04
N THR A 568 -8.16 -28.93 11.76
CA THR A 568 -8.81 -30.17 11.33
C THR A 568 -8.15 -31.37 11.98
N ASP A 569 -6.81 -31.44 11.95
CA ASP A 569 -6.04 -32.52 12.59
C ASP A 569 -6.24 -32.57 14.11
N PHE A 570 -6.29 -31.39 14.76
CA PHE A 570 -6.54 -31.29 16.19
C PHE A 570 -7.94 -31.80 16.56
N VAL A 571 -8.98 -31.37 15.83
CA VAL A 571 -10.36 -31.81 16.06
C VAL A 571 -10.49 -33.31 15.82
N GLN A 572 -9.88 -33.84 14.76
CA GLN A 572 -9.83 -35.28 14.50
C GLN A 572 -9.18 -36.04 15.65
N SER A 573 -8.03 -35.59 16.12
CA SER A 573 -7.33 -36.20 17.26
C SER A 573 -8.16 -36.16 18.55
N LEU A 574 -8.88 -35.07 18.80
CA LEU A 574 -9.81 -34.97 19.94
C LEU A 574 -10.98 -35.95 19.82
N MET A 575 -11.56 -36.09 18.63
CA MET A 575 -12.64 -37.06 18.36
C MET A 575 -12.17 -38.49 18.61
N ASP A 576 -10.96 -38.84 18.15
CA ASP A 576 -10.37 -40.16 18.34
C ASP A 576 -10.07 -40.44 19.82
N ALA A 577 -9.52 -39.45 20.54
CA ALA A 577 -9.27 -39.55 21.97
C ALA A 577 -10.58 -39.70 22.77
N ASN A 578 -11.63 -38.96 22.42
CA ASN A 578 -12.95 -39.12 23.04
C ASN A 578 -13.54 -40.49 22.74
N THR A 579 -13.42 -40.99 21.51
CA THR A 579 -13.90 -42.32 21.11
C THR A 579 -13.23 -43.41 21.93
N SER A 580 -11.89 -43.35 22.05
CA SER A 580 -11.14 -44.27 22.90
C SER A 580 -11.52 -44.14 24.38
N GLY A 581 -11.62 -42.91 24.89
CA GLY A 581 -12.02 -42.64 26.27
C GLY A 581 -13.42 -43.19 26.60
N ILE A 582 -14.41 -42.97 25.74
CA ILE A 582 -15.75 -43.58 25.86
C ILE A 582 -15.62 -45.09 25.94
N GLY A 583 -14.84 -45.70 25.03
CA GLY A 583 -14.68 -47.15 25.00
C GLY A 583 -14.08 -47.70 26.30
N THR A 584 -13.06 -47.05 26.87
CA THR A 584 -12.51 -47.48 28.17
C THR A 584 -13.50 -47.43 29.33
N LEU A 585 -14.47 -46.50 29.27
CA LEU A 585 -15.47 -46.33 30.33
C LEU A 585 -16.59 -47.37 30.20
N VAL A 586 -17.09 -47.58 28.99
CA VAL A 586 -18.38 -48.28 28.78
C VAL A 586 -18.28 -49.59 28.01
N ASP A 587 -17.19 -49.88 27.30
CA ASP A 587 -17.11 -51.09 26.47
C ASP A 587 -16.88 -52.34 27.33
N ALA A 588 -17.45 -53.45 26.87
CA ALA A 588 -17.23 -54.77 27.46
C ALA A 588 -15.96 -55.41 26.86
N ASP A 589 -15.10 -55.97 27.71
CA ASP A 589 -14.01 -56.83 27.23
C ASP A 589 -14.61 -58.19 26.80
N MET A 590 -14.74 -58.37 25.50
CA MET A 590 -15.35 -59.57 24.91
C MET A 590 -14.61 -60.87 25.29
N ASN A 591 -13.30 -60.83 25.56
CA ASN A 591 -12.54 -62.01 25.98
C ASN A 591 -12.87 -62.38 27.43
N HIS A 592 -12.96 -61.37 28.30
CA HIS A 592 -13.35 -61.55 29.69
C HIS A 592 -14.81 -62.01 29.80
N GLU A 593 -15.73 -61.28 29.16
CA GLU A 593 -17.17 -61.60 29.21
C GLU A 593 -17.46 -62.97 28.57
N SER A 594 -16.79 -63.35 27.49
CA SER A 594 -16.95 -64.68 26.87
C SER A 594 -16.48 -65.81 27.80
N THR A 595 -15.34 -65.61 28.49
CA THR A 595 -14.85 -66.55 29.51
C THR A 595 -15.82 -66.65 30.68
N ARG A 596 -16.33 -65.50 31.14
CA ARG A 596 -17.30 -65.40 32.23
C ARG A 596 -18.62 -66.07 31.88
N LEU A 597 -19.14 -65.88 30.66
CA LEU A 597 -20.36 -66.51 30.17
C LEU A 597 -20.25 -68.04 30.23
N LYS A 598 -19.13 -68.59 29.75
CA LYS A 598 -18.87 -70.04 29.81
C LYS A 598 -18.80 -70.54 31.25
N ALA A 599 -18.14 -69.80 32.13
CA ALA A 599 -18.06 -70.16 33.55
C ALA A 599 -19.45 -70.15 34.22
N LEU A 600 -20.26 -69.12 33.96
CA LEU A 600 -21.63 -69.00 34.47
C LEU A 600 -22.55 -70.10 33.92
N GLN A 601 -22.43 -70.48 32.66
CA GLN A 601 -23.14 -71.63 32.08
C GLN A 601 -22.78 -72.95 32.78
N VAL A 602 -21.50 -73.16 33.08
CA VAL A 602 -21.05 -74.34 33.86
C VAL A 602 -21.57 -74.29 35.30
N GLN A 603 -21.53 -73.12 35.94
CA GLN A 603 -22.07 -72.93 37.30
C GLN A 603 -23.59 -73.12 37.36
N GLN A 604 -24.34 -72.68 36.35
CA GLN A 604 -25.78 -72.90 36.24
C GLN A 604 -26.08 -74.40 36.15
N GLN A 605 -25.32 -75.14 35.33
CA GLN A 605 -25.46 -76.60 35.21
C GLN A 605 -25.18 -77.30 36.54
N LEU A 606 -24.13 -76.90 37.26
CA LEU A 606 -23.82 -77.41 38.60
C LEU A 606 -24.87 -77.00 39.65
N GLY A 607 -25.43 -75.79 39.56
CA GLY A 607 -26.51 -75.32 40.42
C GLY A 607 -27.80 -76.10 40.24
N ILE A 608 -28.14 -76.46 39.00
CA ILE A 608 -29.26 -77.37 38.69
C ILE A 608 -29.01 -78.76 39.29
N GLN A 609 -27.79 -79.29 39.16
CA GLN A 609 -27.41 -80.57 39.78
C GLN A 609 -27.46 -80.51 41.32
N ALA A 610 -26.97 -79.43 41.93
CA ALA A 610 -27.02 -79.22 43.37
C ALA A 610 -28.46 -79.09 43.89
N LEU A 611 -29.33 -78.42 43.14
CA LEU A 611 -30.77 -78.35 43.42
C LEU A 611 -31.44 -79.73 43.31
N GLN A 612 -31.06 -80.54 42.31
CA GLN A 612 -31.53 -81.92 42.18
C GLN A 612 -31.05 -82.81 43.35
N ILE A 613 -29.80 -82.65 43.80
CA ILE A 613 -29.23 -83.35 44.96
C ILE A 613 -29.89 -82.91 46.27
N ALA A 614 -30.11 -81.61 46.46
CA ALA A 614 -30.81 -81.07 47.65
C ALA A 614 -32.27 -81.56 47.72
N ASN A 615 -32.92 -81.75 46.57
CA ASN A 615 -34.24 -82.36 46.51
C ASN A 615 -34.22 -83.89 46.72
N SER A 616 -33.18 -84.60 46.27
CA SER A 616 -33.06 -86.05 46.45
C SER A 616 -32.66 -86.45 47.88
N GLN A 617 -31.82 -85.67 48.56
CA GLN A 617 -31.51 -85.87 50.00
C GLN A 617 -32.77 -85.79 50.87
N GLN A 618 -33.69 -84.87 50.58
CA GLN A 618 -34.98 -84.78 51.28
C GLN A 618 -35.84 -86.04 51.04
N GLN A 619 -35.81 -86.61 49.83
CA GLN A 619 -36.51 -87.86 49.48
C GLN A 619 -35.91 -89.08 50.19
N SER A 620 -34.58 -89.15 50.33
CA SER A 620 -33.90 -90.20 51.10
C SER A 620 -34.22 -90.12 52.60
N ILE A 621 -34.40 -88.92 53.16
CA ILE A 621 -34.85 -88.73 54.55
C ILE A 621 -36.32 -89.14 54.70
N LEU A 622 -37.20 -88.82 53.75
CA LEU A 622 -38.60 -89.27 53.73
C LEU A 622 -38.73 -90.81 53.67
N GLN A 623 -37.77 -91.50 53.03
CA GLN A 623 -37.71 -92.97 53.00
C GLN A 623 -37.29 -93.61 54.33
N LEU A 624 -36.71 -92.84 55.28
CA LEU A 624 -36.34 -93.31 56.63
C LEU A 624 -37.48 -93.14 57.65
N PHE A 625 -38.55 -92.44 57.29
CA PHE A 625 -39.75 -92.24 58.12
C PHE A 625 -40.98 -93.02 57.64
N ASN A 626 -40.84 -93.77 56.54
CA ASN A 626 -41.70 -94.90 56.19
C ASN A 626 -41.00 -96.20 56.61
#